data_AF-A0A4Q0VFX4-F1
#
_entry.id   AF-A0A4Q0VFX4-F1
#
_cell.length_a   1.000
_cell.length_b   1.000
_cell.length_c   1.000
_cell.angle_alpha   90.00
_cell.angle_beta   90.00
_cell.angle_gamma   90.00
#
_symmetry.space_group_name_H-M   'P 1'
#
loop_
_entity.id
_entity.type
_entity.pdbx_description
1 polymer ?
#
loop_
_entity_poly.entity_id
_entity_poly.type
_entity_poly.pdbx_seq_one_letter_code
_entity_poly.pdbx_strand_id
1 'polypeptide(L)'
;MEINNFVVSKKNLNSKFKYGLKFIPERVLNKYSDYMLVILRKNFKNKEFYNICFKKSTGFNNFTFHEEKFKGFIDFLNNFYKSLWKGKREDEFTIDDENKKIVLTLLDEKHMKISSVKGENRVFFLLNKEEFKQYILSLDAIYRERKILNSLKSTDIDFIKKEEKKELYLETLYILLNSSIDNRDEDRFNTISKEINRIKK
;
A
#
# COMPACT_ATOMS: atom_id res chain seq x y z
N MET A 1 0.13 20.98 -8.46
CA MET A 1 -0.91 20.02 -8.02
C MET A 1 -1.00 19.97 -6.50
N GLU A 2 -2.22 19.87 -5.96
CA GLU A 2 -2.43 19.62 -4.53
C GLU A 2 -2.64 18.11 -4.29
N ILE A 3 -1.88 17.53 -3.36
CA ILE A 3 -1.97 16.12 -2.96
C ILE A 3 -2.39 16.07 -1.50
N ASN A 4 -3.58 15.52 -1.25
CA ASN A 4 -4.10 15.37 0.11
C ASN A 4 -4.04 13.90 0.52
N ASN A 5 -3.18 13.60 1.49
CA ASN A 5 -3.08 12.30 2.13
C ASN A 5 -4.14 12.21 3.21
N PHE A 6 -4.95 11.15 3.22
CA PHE A 6 -5.92 10.94 4.29
C PHE A 6 -5.92 9.50 4.78
N VAL A 7 -5.99 9.37 6.11
CA VAL A 7 -6.14 8.10 6.82
C VAL A 7 -7.51 8.09 7.47
N VAL A 8 -8.35 7.13 7.12
CA VAL A 8 -9.66 6.97 7.76
C VAL A 8 -9.42 6.31 9.13
N SER A 9 -9.82 6.98 10.21
CA SER A 9 -9.50 6.54 11.57
C SER A 9 -10.04 5.13 11.88
N LYS A 10 -9.25 4.34 12.62
CA LYS A 10 -9.60 2.98 13.09
C LYS A 10 -10.87 2.91 13.97
N LYS A 11 -11.41 4.03 14.46
CA LYS A 11 -12.61 4.04 15.32
C LYS A 11 -13.87 3.53 14.60
N ASN A 12 -13.84 3.43 13.28
CA ASN A 12 -14.82 2.65 12.52
C ASN A 12 -14.27 1.23 12.32
N LEU A 13 -14.49 0.31 13.27
CA LEU A 13 -14.02 -1.09 13.22
C LEU A 13 -14.44 -1.86 11.94
N ASN A 14 -15.38 -1.32 11.15
CA ASN A 14 -15.83 -1.86 9.86
C ASN A 14 -15.31 -1.10 8.63
N SER A 15 -14.45 -0.07 8.77
CA SER A 15 -14.00 0.68 7.61
C SER A 15 -13.00 -0.13 6.78
N LYS A 16 -13.47 -0.64 5.63
CA LYS A 16 -12.69 -1.30 4.57
C LYS A 16 -11.61 -0.42 3.92
N PHE A 17 -11.34 0.75 4.49
CA PHE A 17 -10.50 1.82 3.98
C PHE A 17 -9.23 1.90 4.82
N LYS A 18 -8.07 1.80 4.19
CA LYS A 18 -6.78 1.92 4.89
C LYS A 18 -6.11 3.27 4.69
N TYR A 19 -6.09 3.75 3.45
CA TYR A 19 -5.30 4.90 3.04
C TYR A 19 -5.81 5.39 1.69
N GLY A 20 -5.77 6.70 1.45
CA GLY A 20 -6.03 7.25 0.13
C GLY A 20 -5.29 8.55 -0.16
N LEU A 21 -5.06 8.78 -1.45
CA LEU A 21 -4.48 10.00 -2.01
C LEU A 21 -5.48 10.66 -2.93
N LYS A 22 -5.79 11.93 -2.65
CA LYS A 22 -6.57 12.80 -3.53
C LYS A 22 -5.64 13.73 -4.28
N PHE A 23 -5.70 13.69 -5.61
CA PHE A 23 -4.93 14.52 -6.52
C PHE A 23 -5.87 15.56 -7.15
N ILE A 24 -5.55 16.83 -6.94
CA ILE A 24 -6.31 17.96 -7.51
C ILE A 24 -5.36 18.69 -8.47
N PRO A 25 -5.50 18.48 -9.80
CA PRO A 25 -4.69 19.18 -10.78
C PRO A 25 -4.90 20.69 -10.71
N GLU A 26 -3.88 21.49 -11.00
CA GLU A 26 -3.97 22.95 -10.94
C GLU A 26 -5.02 23.53 -11.89
N ARG A 27 -5.21 22.88 -13.04
CA ARG A 27 -6.07 23.34 -14.13
C ARG A 27 -7.54 22.98 -14.00
N VAL A 28 -7.97 22.38 -12.88
CA VAL A 28 -9.39 22.13 -12.65
C VAL A 28 -10.08 23.41 -12.21
N LEU A 29 -11.28 23.67 -12.74
CA LEU A 29 -12.09 24.83 -12.36
C LEU A 29 -12.67 24.67 -10.96
N ASN A 30 -13.12 23.45 -10.61
CA ASN A 30 -13.71 23.16 -9.30
C ASN A 30 -12.81 22.21 -8.49
N LYS A 31 -11.93 22.78 -7.66
CA LYS A 31 -11.00 22.02 -6.81
C LYS A 31 -11.69 21.11 -5.78
N TYR A 32 -12.97 21.35 -5.47
CA TYR A 32 -13.72 20.54 -4.52
C TYR A 32 -14.26 19.26 -5.16
N SER A 33 -14.85 19.37 -6.35
CA SER A 33 -15.51 18.25 -7.04
C SER A 33 -14.61 17.50 -8.02
N ASP A 34 -13.59 18.14 -8.55
CA ASP A 34 -12.79 17.63 -9.67
C ASP A 34 -11.44 17.13 -9.17
N TYR A 35 -11.28 15.81 -9.11
CA TYR A 35 -10.08 15.19 -8.59
C TYR A 35 -9.88 13.76 -9.09
N MET A 36 -8.64 13.31 -9.07
CA MET A 36 -8.29 11.90 -9.16
C MET A 36 -8.05 11.38 -7.74
N LEU A 37 -8.39 10.13 -7.47
CA LEU A 37 -8.31 9.57 -6.13
C LEU A 37 -7.85 8.11 -6.20
N VAL A 38 -6.87 7.75 -5.39
CA VAL A 38 -6.47 6.35 -5.22
C VAL A 38 -6.70 5.93 -3.78
N ILE A 39 -7.35 4.80 -3.59
CA ILE A 39 -7.71 4.27 -2.27
C ILE A 39 -7.28 2.82 -2.17
N LEU A 40 -6.55 2.48 -1.12
CA LEU A 40 -6.31 1.09 -0.74
C LEU A 40 -7.49 0.58 0.09
N ARG A 41 -8.13 -0.49 -0.40
CA ARG A 41 -9.25 -1.14 0.27
C ARG A 41 -9.00 -2.62 0.52
N LYS A 42 -9.79 -3.18 1.44
CA LYS A 42 -9.87 -4.62 1.72
C LYS A 42 -11.24 -5.16 1.36
N ASN A 43 -11.27 -6.33 0.73
CA ASN A 43 -12.52 -7.06 0.52
C ASN A 43 -12.90 -7.86 1.78
N PHE A 44 -14.07 -8.52 1.76
CA PHE A 44 -14.54 -9.36 2.85
C PHE A 44 -13.62 -10.57 3.11
N LYS A 45 -12.87 -11.02 2.10
CA LYS A 45 -11.85 -12.07 2.21
C LYS A 45 -10.48 -11.53 2.68
N ASN A 46 -10.44 -10.31 3.20
CA ASN A 46 -9.23 -9.61 3.66
C ASN A 46 -8.15 -9.36 2.59
N LYS A 47 -8.46 -9.63 1.30
CA LYS A 47 -7.58 -9.34 0.17
C LYS A 47 -7.63 -7.87 -0.17
N GLU A 48 -6.47 -7.32 -0.47
CA GLU A 48 -6.30 -5.90 -0.73
C GLU A 48 -6.41 -5.59 -2.22
N PHE A 49 -6.95 -4.42 -2.51
CA PHE A 49 -7.08 -3.92 -3.87
C PHE A 49 -7.02 -2.40 -3.86
N TYR A 50 -6.63 -1.84 -5.00
CA TYR A 50 -6.52 -0.42 -5.24
C TYR A 50 -7.76 0.04 -6.00
N ASN A 51 -8.42 1.07 -5.51
CA ASN A 51 -9.52 1.72 -6.21
C ASN A 51 -9.03 3.07 -6.75
N ILE A 52 -8.99 3.20 -8.07
CA ILE A 52 -8.62 4.45 -8.75
C ILE A 52 -9.91 5.10 -9.24
N CYS A 53 -10.08 6.37 -8.91
CA CYS A 53 -11.27 7.16 -9.19
C CYS A 53 -10.88 8.43 -9.95
N PHE A 54 -11.65 8.76 -10.97
CA PHE A 54 -11.61 10.00 -11.73
C PHE A 54 -12.97 10.66 -11.58
N LYS A 55 -13.05 11.73 -10.79
CA LYS A 55 -14.30 12.43 -10.51
C LYS A 55 -14.25 13.83 -11.05
N LYS A 56 -15.22 14.20 -11.87
CA LYS A 56 -15.55 15.58 -12.20
C LYS A 56 -17.02 15.84 -11.89
N SER A 57 -17.38 17.11 -11.81
CA SER A 57 -18.79 17.54 -11.80
C SER A 57 -19.61 16.87 -12.91
N THR A 58 -19.02 16.67 -14.09
CA THR A 58 -19.69 16.11 -15.28
C THR A 58 -19.66 14.59 -15.37
N GLY A 59 -18.98 13.87 -14.48
CA GLY A 59 -18.89 12.41 -14.58
C GLY A 59 -17.96 11.76 -13.57
N PHE A 60 -18.16 10.45 -13.36
CA PHE A 60 -17.40 9.67 -12.39
C PHE A 60 -17.03 8.29 -12.95
N ASN A 61 -15.73 7.99 -12.93
CA ASN A 61 -15.19 6.70 -13.31
C ASN A 61 -14.37 6.11 -12.17
N ASN A 62 -14.59 4.83 -11.88
CA ASN A 62 -13.83 4.09 -10.87
C ASN A 62 -13.41 2.72 -11.38
N PHE A 63 -12.21 2.32 -10.97
CA PHE A 63 -11.57 1.08 -11.39
C PHE A 63 -10.97 0.37 -10.19
N THR A 64 -11.07 -0.95 -10.18
CA THR A 64 -10.52 -1.79 -9.12
C THR A 64 -9.35 -2.59 -9.67
N PHE A 65 -8.16 -2.37 -9.13
CA PHE A 65 -6.94 -3.06 -9.54
C PHE A 65 -6.45 -3.96 -8.41
N HIS A 66 -6.13 -5.20 -8.77
CA HIS A 66 -5.28 -6.05 -7.94
C HIS A 66 -3.82 -5.61 -8.07
N GLU A 67 -2.96 -6.16 -7.22
CA GLU A 67 -1.55 -5.73 -7.09
C GLU A 67 -0.79 -5.71 -8.42
N GLU A 68 -0.85 -6.80 -9.19
CA GLU A 68 -0.18 -6.90 -10.50
C GLU A 68 -0.68 -5.87 -11.51
N LYS A 69 -1.99 -5.66 -11.56
CA LYS A 69 -2.63 -4.70 -12.48
C LYS A 69 -2.35 -3.26 -12.08
N PHE A 70 -2.26 -2.99 -10.78
CA PHE A 70 -1.88 -1.68 -10.26
C PHE A 70 -0.42 -1.37 -10.59
N LYS A 71 0.48 -2.35 -10.44
CA LYS A 71 1.87 -2.23 -10.90
C LYS A 71 1.93 -2.00 -12.42
N GLY A 72 1.21 -2.80 -13.20
CA GLY A 72 1.13 -2.65 -14.65
C GLY A 72 0.63 -1.26 -15.08
N PHE A 73 -0.32 -0.69 -14.34
CA PHE A 73 -0.78 0.68 -14.56
C PHE A 73 0.34 1.70 -14.28
N ILE A 74 1.07 1.57 -13.17
CA ILE A 74 2.21 2.45 -12.85
C ILE A 74 3.31 2.33 -13.92
N ASP A 75 3.59 1.11 -14.39
CA ASP A 75 4.57 0.85 -15.45
C ASP A 75 4.13 1.49 -16.77
N PHE A 76 2.83 1.40 -17.11
CA PHE A 76 2.24 2.10 -18.26
C PHE A 76 2.44 3.63 -18.18
N LEU A 77 2.12 4.26 -17.05
CA LEU A 77 2.33 5.70 -16.87
C LEU A 77 3.81 6.09 -17.01
N ASN A 78 4.71 5.30 -16.41
CA ASN A 78 6.15 5.50 -16.49
C ASN A 78 6.68 5.37 -17.92
N ASN A 79 6.22 4.35 -18.65
CA ASN A 79 6.61 4.12 -20.03
C ASN A 79 6.14 5.26 -20.92
N PHE A 80 4.90 5.73 -20.73
CA PHE A 80 4.41 6.92 -21.41
C PHE A 80 5.31 8.13 -21.13
N TYR A 81 5.60 8.41 -19.86
CA TYR A 81 6.47 9.52 -19.45
C TYR A 81 7.87 9.46 -20.10
N LYS A 82 8.50 8.28 -20.12
CA LYS A 82 9.81 8.08 -20.77
C LYS A 82 9.72 8.24 -22.29
N SER A 83 8.62 7.82 -22.90
CA SER A 83 8.38 7.90 -24.34
C SER A 83 8.03 9.31 -24.84
N LEU A 84 7.77 10.26 -23.94
CA LEU A 84 7.54 11.67 -24.30
C LEU A 84 8.70 12.24 -25.12
N TRP A 85 9.93 11.81 -24.84
CA TRP A 85 11.15 12.20 -25.57
C TRP A 85 11.31 11.51 -26.93
N LYS A 86 10.51 10.47 -27.18
CA LYS A 86 10.53 9.65 -28.41
C LYS A 86 9.38 9.99 -29.37
N GLY A 87 8.60 11.04 -29.07
CA GLY A 87 7.51 11.50 -29.93
C GLY A 87 6.21 10.71 -29.84
N LYS A 88 6.04 9.80 -28.87
CA LYS A 88 4.77 9.09 -28.66
C LYS A 88 3.70 10.08 -28.21
N ARG A 89 2.62 10.20 -28.99
CA ARG A 89 1.54 11.18 -28.72
C ARG A 89 0.36 10.60 -27.95
N GLU A 90 0.11 9.30 -28.06
CA GLU A 90 -1.02 8.66 -27.42
C GLU A 90 -0.68 7.23 -27.00
N ASP A 91 -1.25 6.79 -25.88
CA ASP A 91 -1.13 5.43 -25.39
C ASP A 91 -2.37 5.03 -24.59
N GLU A 92 -2.69 3.75 -24.59
CA GLU A 92 -3.86 3.24 -23.86
C GLU A 92 -3.53 2.05 -22.96
N PHE A 93 -4.21 2.02 -21.83
CA PHE A 93 -4.16 0.95 -20.85
C PHE A 93 -5.56 0.35 -20.72
N THR A 94 -5.72 -0.85 -21.26
CA THR A 94 -6.96 -1.62 -21.13
C THR A 94 -7.08 -2.13 -19.71
N ILE A 95 -8.23 -1.82 -19.09
CA ILE A 95 -8.55 -2.29 -17.76
C ILE A 95 -9.19 -3.66 -17.90
N ASP A 96 -10.40 -3.77 -18.43
CA ASP A 96 -11.05 -5.07 -18.67
C ASP A 96 -11.67 -5.06 -20.07
N ASP A 97 -12.06 -6.25 -20.56
CA ASP A 97 -12.64 -6.47 -21.90
C ASP A 97 -13.95 -5.69 -22.14
N GLU A 98 -14.58 -5.15 -21.08
CA GLU A 98 -15.83 -4.39 -21.13
C GLU A 98 -15.65 -2.88 -21.41
N ASN A 99 -14.88 -2.49 -22.45
CA ASN A 99 -14.70 -1.07 -22.85
C ASN A 99 -14.22 -0.13 -21.73
N LYS A 100 -13.44 -0.65 -20.76
CA LYS A 100 -12.85 0.15 -19.68
C LYS A 100 -11.39 0.39 -19.99
N LYS A 101 -11.01 1.65 -20.18
CA LYS A 101 -9.61 2.00 -20.47
C LYS A 101 -9.19 3.34 -19.91
N ILE A 102 -7.88 3.49 -19.76
CA ILE A 102 -7.25 4.78 -19.49
C ILE A 102 -6.43 5.15 -20.71
N VAL A 103 -6.64 6.36 -21.22
CA VAL A 103 -5.96 6.89 -22.40
C VAL A 103 -5.13 8.10 -21.98
N LEU A 104 -3.85 8.07 -22.33
CA LEU A 104 -2.94 9.20 -22.18
C LEU A 104 -2.72 9.85 -23.53
N THR A 105 -2.88 11.16 -23.60
CA THR A 105 -2.63 11.93 -24.82
C THR A 105 -1.70 13.10 -24.50
N LEU A 106 -0.61 13.23 -25.23
CA LEU A 106 0.23 14.43 -25.21
C LEU A 106 -0.45 15.50 -26.06
N LEU A 107 -0.76 16.65 -25.47
CA LEU A 107 -1.41 17.74 -26.18
C LEU A 107 -0.39 18.70 -26.77
N ASP A 108 0.65 19.01 -26.01
CA ASP A 108 1.78 19.85 -26.40
C ASP A 108 3.02 19.47 -25.59
N GLU A 109 4.11 20.24 -25.71
CA GLU A 109 5.37 19.96 -25.03
C GLU A 109 5.30 19.98 -23.49
N LYS A 110 4.29 20.60 -22.89
CA LYS A 110 4.17 20.78 -21.44
C LYS A 110 2.95 20.10 -20.84
N HIS A 111 1.91 19.86 -21.64
CA HIS A 111 0.61 19.40 -21.15
C HIS A 111 0.22 18.05 -21.73
N MET A 112 -0.38 17.24 -20.87
CA MET A 112 -0.95 15.95 -21.21
C MET A 112 -2.34 15.80 -20.65
N LYS A 113 -3.11 14.92 -21.28
CA LYS A 113 -4.47 14.57 -20.93
C LYS A 113 -4.50 13.13 -20.47
N ILE A 114 -4.97 12.90 -19.25
CA ILE A 114 -5.34 11.57 -18.77
C ILE A 114 -6.86 11.43 -18.86
N SER A 115 -7.33 10.47 -19.64
CA SER A 115 -8.75 10.18 -19.84
C SER A 115 -9.08 8.81 -19.29
N SER A 116 -10.10 8.73 -18.45
CA SER A 116 -10.74 7.48 -18.06
C SER A 116 -11.99 7.26 -18.90
N VAL A 117 -12.17 6.05 -19.41
CA VAL A 117 -13.33 5.63 -20.21
C VAL A 117 -13.97 4.42 -19.54
N LYS A 118 -15.29 4.46 -19.33
CA LYS A 118 -16.08 3.35 -18.79
C LYS A 118 -17.42 3.34 -19.51
N GLY A 119 -17.53 2.51 -20.55
CA GLY A 119 -18.66 2.57 -21.49
C GLY A 119 -18.70 3.94 -22.16
N GLU A 120 -19.86 4.60 -22.14
CA GLU A 120 -20.04 5.94 -22.71
C GLU A 120 -19.48 7.06 -21.83
N ASN A 121 -19.21 6.80 -20.54
CA ASN A 121 -18.74 7.83 -19.63
C ASN A 121 -17.23 8.07 -19.79
N ARG A 122 -16.87 9.30 -20.17
CA ARG A 122 -15.47 9.74 -20.32
C ARG A 122 -15.18 10.91 -19.39
N VAL A 123 -14.21 10.73 -18.50
CA VAL A 123 -13.73 11.78 -17.58
C VAL A 123 -12.25 12.00 -17.82
N PHE A 124 -11.83 13.25 -18.04
CA PHE A 124 -10.43 13.58 -18.30
C PHE A 124 -9.91 14.71 -17.41
N PHE A 125 -8.59 14.71 -17.20
CA PHE A 125 -7.84 15.77 -16.56
C PHE A 125 -6.68 16.22 -17.43
N LEU A 126 -6.39 17.51 -17.37
CA LEU A 126 -5.21 18.12 -17.97
C LEU A 126 -4.16 18.23 -16.87
N LEU A 127 -2.98 17.70 -17.13
CA LEU A 127 -1.83 17.71 -16.24
C LEU A 127 -0.66 18.35 -16.97
N ASN A 128 0.15 19.13 -16.27
CA ASN A 128 1.48 19.44 -16.78
C ASN A 128 2.45 18.26 -16.54
N LYS A 129 3.63 18.29 -17.16
CA LYS A 129 4.66 17.24 -17.02
C LYS A 129 5.06 16.97 -15.57
N GLU A 130 5.19 18.02 -14.76
CA GLU A 130 5.58 17.87 -13.35
C GLU A 130 4.45 17.25 -12.52
N GLU A 131 3.20 17.67 -12.72
CA GLU A 131 2.04 17.08 -12.06
C GLU A 131 1.89 15.60 -12.40
N PHE A 132 2.12 15.22 -13.65
CA PHE A 132 2.07 13.82 -14.05
C PHE A 132 3.19 13.00 -13.42
N LYS A 133 4.41 13.53 -13.37
CA LYS A 133 5.54 12.90 -12.67
C LYS A 133 5.24 12.73 -11.18
N GLN A 134 4.70 13.75 -10.53
CA GLN A 134 4.29 13.69 -9.12
C GLN A 134 3.20 12.65 -8.89
N TYR A 135 2.22 12.56 -9.81
CA TYR A 135 1.19 11.54 -9.76
C TYR A 135 1.80 10.13 -9.80
N ILE A 136 2.70 9.86 -10.76
CA ILE A 136 3.42 8.58 -10.86
C ILE A 136 4.19 8.25 -9.58
N LEU A 137 4.98 9.19 -9.08
CA LEU A 137 5.79 9.00 -7.86
C LEU A 137 4.92 8.65 -6.65
N SER A 138 3.76 9.31 -6.53
CA SER A 138 2.83 9.06 -5.44
C SER A 138 2.20 7.67 -5.52
N LEU A 139 1.88 7.18 -6.72
CA LEU A 139 1.38 5.81 -6.91
C LEU A 139 2.45 4.76 -6.62
N ASP A 140 3.69 5.00 -7.05
CA ASP A 140 4.82 4.10 -6.79
C ASP A 140 5.15 4.03 -5.29
N ALA A 141 5.08 5.15 -4.57
CA ALA A 141 5.23 5.18 -3.12
C ALA A 141 4.19 4.28 -2.42
N ILE A 142 2.90 4.42 -2.77
CA ILE A 142 1.82 3.56 -2.25
C ILE A 142 2.15 2.08 -2.48
N TYR A 143 2.55 1.73 -3.70
CA TYR A 143 2.83 0.35 -4.08
C TYR A 143 4.00 -0.23 -3.27
N ARG A 144 5.11 0.54 -3.16
CA ARG A 144 6.31 0.12 -2.41
C ARG A 144 6.06 -0.01 -0.93
N GLU A 145 5.41 0.97 -0.29
CA GLU A 145 5.03 0.90 1.12
C GLU A 145 4.23 -0.36 1.42
N ARG A 146 3.29 -0.70 0.52
CA ARG A 146 2.48 -1.90 0.67
C ARG A 146 3.30 -3.17 0.57
N LYS A 147 4.21 -3.24 -0.40
CA LYS A 147 5.11 -4.38 -0.58
C LYS A 147 5.99 -4.59 0.66
N ILE A 148 6.55 -3.51 1.22
CA ILE A 148 7.37 -3.54 2.45
C ILE A 148 6.53 -4.04 3.63
N LEU A 149 5.32 -3.51 3.81
CA LEU A 149 4.46 -3.93 4.92
C LEU A 149 4.03 -5.39 4.78
N ASN A 150 3.82 -5.88 3.56
CA ASN A 150 3.52 -7.29 3.32
C ASN A 150 4.74 -8.18 3.60
N SER A 151 5.95 -7.77 3.19
CA SER A 151 7.17 -8.51 3.51
C SER A 151 7.47 -8.57 5.01
N LEU A 152 7.22 -7.46 5.74
CA LEU A 152 7.37 -7.41 7.19
C LEU A 152 6.38 -8.30 7.94
N LYS A 153 5.18 -8.53 7.37
CA LYS A 153 4.19 -9.44 7.94
C LYS A 153 4.46 -10.91 7.64
N SER A 154 5.06 -11.21 6.51
CA SER A 154 5.42 -12.58 6.12
C SER A 154 6.62 -13.12 6.89
N THR A 155 7.38 -12.23 7.51
CA THR A 155 8.41 -12.61 8.46
C THR A 155 7.79 -12.79 9.84
N ASP A 156 7.59 -14.03 10.24
CA ASP A 156 7.77 -14.43 11.65
C ASP A 156 9.25 -14.22 12.00
N ILE A 157 9.69 -12.95 12.03
CA ILE A 157 10.98 -12.60 12.62
C ILE A 157 10.76 -12.80 14.11
N ASP A 158 11.26 -13.92 14.59
CA ASP A 158 11.54 -14.10 15.99
C ASP A 158 12.55 -13.01 16.36
N PHE A 159 12.07 -11.94 17.01
CA PHE A 159 12.90 -10.79 17.39
C PHE A 159 14.01 -11.15 18.39
N ILE A 160 13.97 -12.37 18.91
CA ILE A 160 14.93 -12.93 19.85
C ILE A 160 15.63 -14.08 19.14
N LYS A 161 16.96 -13.99 19.00
CA LYS A 161 17.77 -15.09 18.47
C LYS A 161 17.60 -16.34 19.35
N LYS A 162 17.84 -17.51 18.78
CA LYS A 162 17.72 -18.78 19.51
C LYS A 162 18.58 -18.79 20.77
N GLU A 163 19.77 -18.19 20.70
CA GLU A 163 20.70 -18.03 21.82
C GLU A 163 20.13 -17.11 22.91
N GLU A 164 19.60 -15.95 22.53
CA GLU A 164 18.97 -15.00 23.46
C GLU A 164 17.72 -15.60 24.13
N LYS A 165 16.94 -16.43 23.41
CA LYS A 165 15.83 -17.20 24.00
C LYS A 165 16.31 -18.21 25.02
N LYS A 166 17.41 -18.91 24.71
CA LYS A 166 18.01 -19.91 25.60
C LYS A 166 18.53 -19.24 26.87
N GLU A 167 19.13 -18.06 26.74
CA GLU A 167 19.63 -17.24 27.86
C GLU A 167 18.47 -16.76 28.74
N LEU A 168 17.44 -16.13 28.16
CA LEU A 168 16.26 -15.67 28.90
C LEU A 168 15.53 -16.80 29.61
N TYR A 169 15.40 -17.97 28.97
CA TYR A 169 14.81 -19.14 29.58
C TYR A 169 15.64 -19.64 30.77
N LEU A 170 16.97 -19.66 30.64
CA LEU A 170 17.89 -20.08 31.69
C LEU A 170 17.88 -19.10 32.88
N GLU A 171 17.84 -17.79 32.63
CA GLU A 171 17.63 -16.76 33.67
C GLU A 171 16.32 -16.97 34.42
N THR A 172 15.23 -17.23 33.68
CA THR A 172 13.92 -17.51 34.28
C THR A 172 13.97 -18.75 35.18
N LEU A 173 14.65 -19.81 34.74
CA LEU A 173 14.82 -21.01 35.56
C LEU A 173 15.61 -20.72 36.83
N TYR A 174 16.65 -19.88 36.82
CA TYR A 174 17.36 -19.50 38.03
C TYR A 174 16.52 -18.66 39.00
N ILE A 175 15.70 -17.74 38.48
CA ILE A 175 14.76 -16.98 39.31
C ILE A 175 13.79 -17.94 40.01
N LEU A 176 13.23 -18.90 39.25
CA LEU A 176 12.33 -19.92 39.80
C LEU A 176 13.04 -20.84 40.80
N LEU A 177 14.30 -21.19 40.54
CA LEU A 177 15.12 -21.99 41.45
C LEU A 177 15.32 -21.27 42.78
N ASN A 178 15.70 -19.99 42.75
CA ASN A 178 15.86 -19.16 43.96
C ASN A 178 14.55 -19.05 44.73
N SER A 179 13.43 -18.82 44.04
CA SER A 179 12.11 -18.80 44.68
C SER A 179 11.75 -20.13 45.36
N SER A 180 12.25 -21.25 44.85
CA SER A 180 12.01 -22.57 45.44
C SER A 180 12.83 -22.75 46.72
N ILE A 181 14.06 -22.20 46.77
CA ILE A 181 14.89 -22.15 47.98
C ILE A 181 14.21 -21.29 49.06
N ASP A 182 13.74 -20.10 48.69
CA ASP A 182 13.08 -19.18 49.62
C ASP A 182 11.83 -19.82 50.25
N ASN A 183 11.07 -20.59 49.46
CA ASN A 183 9.87 -21.28 49.90
C ASN A 183 10.12 -22.68 50.51
N ARG A 184 11.38 -23.13 50.59
CA ARG A 184 11.77 -24.49 51.04
C ARG A 184 11.03 -25.62 50.31
N ASP A 185 10.79 -25.43 49.01
CA ASP A 185 10.11 -26.38 48.13
C ASP A 185 11.14 -27.27 47.42
N GLU A 186 11.42 -28.43 48.02
CA GLU A 186 12.46 -29.37 47.58
C GLU A 186 12.12 -30.04 46.23
N ASP A 187 10.86 -30.39 46.01
CA ASP A 187 10.41 -31.04 44.77
C ASP A 187 10.56 -30.10 43.58
N ARG A 188 10.18 -28.83 43.76
CA ARG A 188 10.32 -27.80 42.73
C ARG A 188 11.78 -27.46 42.47
N PHE A 189 12.59 -27.36 43.51
CA PHE A 189 14.04 -27.17 43.40
C PHE A 189 14.71 -28.28 42.58
N ASN A 190 14.40 -29.54 42.88
CA ASN A 190 14.96 -30.69 42.19
C ASN A 190 14.54 -30.76 40.71
N THR A 191 13.28 -30.41 40.43
CA THR A 191 12.74 -30.38 39.07
C THR A 191 13.43 -29.31 38.21
N ILE A 192 13.54 -28.09 38.72
CA ILE A 192 14.18 -26.98 38.00
C ILE A 192 15.68 -27.23 37.82
N SER A 193 16.36 -27.77 38.84
CA SER A 193 17.79 -28.12 38.75
C SER A 193 18.09 -29.13 37.65
N LYS A 194 17.25 -30.16 37.49
CA LYS A 194 17.39 -31.15 36.40
C LYS A 194 17.23 -30.48 35.04
N GLU A 195 16.28 -29.57 34.91
CA GLU A 195 16.01 -28.87 33.65
C GLU A 195 17.16 -27.93 33.26
N ILE A 196 17.72 -27.16 34.21
CA ILE A 196 18.92 -26.33 33.98
C ILE A 196 20.10 -27.19 33.51
N ASN A 197 20.34 -28.33 34.15
CA ASN A 197 21.42 -29.25 33.79
C ASN A 197 21.23 -29.87 32.39
N ARG A 198 19.99 -30.10 31.98
CA ARG A 198 19.66 -30.58 30.64
C ARG A 198 19.98 -29.54 29.56
N ILE A 199 19.75 -28.26 29.84
CA ILE A 199 19.95 -27.15 28.90
C ILE A 199 21.44 -26.77 28.74
N LYS A 200 22.24 -27.00 29.79
CA LYS A 200 23.69 -26.74 29.81
C LYS A 200 24.55 -27.83 29.18
N LYS A 201 24.04 -29.06 29.02
CA LYS A 201 24.68 -30.10 28.20
C LYS A 201 24.58 -29.77 26.72
#